data_AF-A0A3P3Z7P9-F1
#
_entry.id   AF-A0A3P3Z7P9-F1
#
_cell.length_a   1.000
_cell.length_b   1.000
_cell.length_c   1.000
_cell.angle_alpha   90.00
_cell.angle_beta   90.00
_cell.angle_gamma   90.00
#
_symmetry.space_group_name_H-M   'P 1'
#
loop_
_entity.id
_entity.type
_entity.pdbx_description
1 polymer ?
#
loop_
_entity_poly.entity_id
_entity_poly.type
_entity_poly.pdbx_seq_one_letter_code
_entity_poly.pdbx_strand_id
1 'polypeptide(L)'
;MVQDLVGAHMQVFFHRNKVICIPAGNTGVTVYDPLCNVAEIIALPYRLICAEPADNGFVFRSECNRVFGYDFNKGLTEVMNGSNIARFLGHYKRYAVALLHDADECVVGVTEAGSIVELDVTLPRVRFTSLDDIVLHTHDNQVVSSKSGSAASPIGELQLSSSQPTDSEVLCTVCLCEFDSGDGVTLDCGHYFHKECIDQWVANWMDFTAKGEHVTFTRALCPGGCKHLVRHPLVAQSKQISELYADVSSKMAEELKNCEATKTEEDLLFYICGRCRNAFYGGLRMCSRMQGREPSSPPQDLVCDTCLTKGHKTCNTLTAVFKCRYCCNPATQRSFGTRFTCDRCIARWDTAEPALIPCSGADNCPFDGNHPDPPCNIAGCLTCLDPARVDHIFDRVVRADADARGGVE
;
A
#
# COMPACT_ATOMS: atom_id res chain seq x y z
N MET A 1 -9.68 -11.70 -31.65
CA MET A 1 -9.70 -11.51 -30.17
C MET A 1 -10.68 -12.42 -29.46
N VAL A 2 -12.01 -12.31 -29.59
CA VAL A 2 -12.94 -13.27 -28.92
C VAL A 2 -12.73 -14.73 -29.37
N GLN A 3 -12.35 -14.95 -30.64
CA GLN A 3 -12.00 -16.29 -31.15
C GLN A 3 -10.65 -16.82 -30.62
N ASP A 4 -9.74 -15.96 -30.16
CA ASP A 4 -8.44 -16.37 -29.60
C ASP A 4 -8.57 -16.83 -28.13
N LEU A 5 -9.60 -16.35 -27.44
CA LEU A 5 -9.95 -16.71 -26.06
C LEU A 5 -10.44 -18.17 -25.90
N VAL A 6 -10.78 -18.85 -27.01
CA VAL A 6 -11.44 -20.17 -26.96
C VAL A 6 -10.46 -21.34 -27.12
N GLY A 7 -9.20 -21.10 -27.54
CA GLY A 7 -8.29 -22.19 -27.94
C GLY A 7 -7.14 -22.54 -27.00
N ALA A 8 -6.75 -21.66 -26.06
CA ALA A 8 -5.49 -21.81 -25.32
C ALA A 8 -5.59 -21.55 -23.79
N HIS A 9 -6.79 -21.37 -23.25
CA HIS A 9 -6.98 -21.03 -21.83
C HIS A 9 -7.45 -22.24 -21.01
N MET A 10 -6.82 -22.42 -19.85
CA MET A 10 -7.14 -23.47 -18.89
C MET A 10 -8.31 -23.08 -17.97
N GLN A 11 -8.51 -21.78 -17.74
CA GLN A 11 -9.59 -21.25 -16.93
C GLN A 11 -9.94 -19.83 -17.38
N VAL A 12 -11.24 -19.51 -17.37
CA VAL A 12 -11.77 -18.15 -17.57
C VAL A 12 -12.78 -17.87 -16.48
N PHE A 13 -12.76 -16.67 -15.90
CA PHE A 13 -13.77 -16.22 -14.95
C PHE A 13 -14.01 -14.72 -15.03
N PHE A 14 -15.21 -14.30 -14.66
CA PHE A 14 -15.55 -12.90 -14.51
C PHE A 14 -15.23 -12.46 -13.08
N HIS A 15 -14.60 -11.31 -12.94
CA HIS A 15 -14.32 -10.70 -11.64
C HIS A 15 -14.35 -9.19 -11.77
N ARG A 16 -15.10 -8.51 -10.89
CA ARG A 16 -15.20 -7.04 -10.85
C ARG A 16 -15.37 -6.42 -12.24
N ASN A 17 -16.37 -6.90 -12.99
CA ASN A 17 -16.71 -6.44 -14.34
C ASN A 17 -15.62 -6.62 -15.42
N LYS A 18 -14.59 -7.42 -15.14
CA LYS A 18 -13.55 -7.83 -16.09
C LYS A 18 -13.60 -9.32 -16.36
N VAL A 19 -13.03 -9.71 -17.49
CA VAL A 19 -12.80 -11.12 -17.82
C VAL A 19 -11.34 -11.45 -17.53
N ILE A 20 -11.11 -12.42 -16.67
CA ILE A 20 -9.76 -12.91 -16.34
C ILE A 20 -9.57 -14.27 -16.99
N CYS A 21 -8.50 -14.40 -17.76
CA CYS A 21 -8.18 -15.59 -18.52
C CYS A 21 -6.81 -16.13 -18.12
N ILE A 22 -6.77 -17.40 -17.73
CA ILE A 22 -5.56 -18.12 -17.37
C ILE A 22 -5.17 -19.01 -18.54
N PRO A 23 -4.16 -18.62 -19.34
CA PRO A 23 -3.63 -19.45 -20.41
C PRO A 23 -3.03 -20.75 -19.87
N ALA A 24 -3.25 -21.86 -20.59
CA ALA A 24 -2.60 -23.12 -20.29
C ALA A 24 -1.08 -23.00 -20.57
N GLY A 25 -0.26 -23.38 -19.59
CA GLY A 25 1.18 -23.52 -19.84
C GLY A 25 2.02 -22.22 -19.81
N ASN A 26 1.42 -21.07 -19.51
CA ASN A 26 2.10 -19.76 -19.54
C ASN A 26 2.18 -19.12 -18.13
N THR A 27 3.06 -18.14 -17.96
CA THR A 27 3.31 -17.42 -16.71
C THR A 27 2.66 -16.03 -16.71
N GLY A 28 1.53 -15.87 -17.40
CA GLY A 28 0.82 -14.60 -17.48
C GLY A 28 -0.68 -14.80 -17.36
N VAL A 29 -1.36 -13.87 -16.69
CA VAL A 29 -2.82 -13.82 -16.59
C VAL A 29 -3.32 -12.67 -17.46
N THR A 30 -4.24 -12.96 -18.38
CA THR A 30 -4.84 -11.91 -19.21
C THR A 30 -6.05 -11.33 -18.50
N VAL A 31 -6.08 -10.01 -18.33
CA VAL A 31 -7.20 -9.27 -17.74
C VAL A 31 -7.80 -8.41 -18.85
N TYR A 32 -9.03 -8.70 -19.23
CA TYR A 32 -9.75 -8.03 -20.31
C TYR A 32 -10.85 -7.14 -19.76
N ASP A 33 -10.82 -5.86 -20.15
CA ASP A 33 -11.88 -4.90 -19.90
C ASP A 33 -12.86 -4.92 -21.09
N PRO A 34 -14.09 -5.45 -20.91
CA PRO A 34 -15.07 -5.49 -21.98
C PRO A 34 -15.63 -4.11 -22.34
N LEU A 35 -15.49 -3.09 -21.48
CA LEU A 35 -16.04 -1.76 -21.73
C LEU A 35 -15.25 -1.02 -22.84
N CYS A 36 -13.93 -1.14 -22.82
CA CYS A 36 -13.04 -0.53 -23.81
C CYS A 36 -12.37 -1.54 -24.77
N ASN A 37 -12.64 -2.83 -24.62
CA ASN A 37 -12.02 -3.91 -25.39
C ASN A 37 -10.49 -3.96 -25.29
N VAL A 38 -9.93 -3.63 -24.12
CA VAL A 38 -8.48 -3.65 -23.86
C VAL A 38 -8.10 -4.83 -22.99
N ALA A 39 -6.97 -5.46 -23.29
CA ALA A 39 -6.39 -6.53 -22.49
C ALA A 39 -5.04 -6.11 -21.88
N GLU A 40 -4.85 -6.41 -20.59
CA GLU A 40 -3.57 -6.39 -19.89
C GLU A 40 -3.05 -7.83 -19.73
N ILE A 41 -1.74 -8.02 -19.79
CA ILE A 41 -1.12 -9.29 -19.37
C ILE A 41 -0.33 -9.04 -18.10
N ILE A 42 -0.81 -9.61 -17.00
CA ILE A 42 -0.10 -9.63 -15.72
C ILE A 42 0.93 -10.74 -15.77
N ALA A 43 2.20 -10.37 -15.88
CA ALA A 43 3.31 -11.32 -15.80
C ALA A 43 3.50 -11.81 -14.37
N LEU A 44 3.57 -13.13 -14.21
CA LEU A 44 3.81 -13.83 -12.96
C LEU A 44 5.11 -14.63 -13.05
N PRO A 45 5.83 -14.83 -11.94
CA PRO A 45 7.07 -15.61 -11.93
C PRO A 45 6.82 -17.12 -11.94
N TYR A 46 5.57 -17.56 -11.77
CA TYR A 46 5.19 -18.96 -11.69
C TYR A 46 4.11 -19.30 -12.70
N ARG A 47 4.16 -20.54 -13.20
CA ARG A 47 3.09 -21.10 -14.03
C ARG A 47 1.91 -21.51 -13.15
N LEU A 48 0.71 -21.10 -13.56
CA LEU A 48 -0.53 -21.32 -12.82
C LEU A 48 -1.17 -22.66 -13.23
N ILE A 49 -1.78 -23.36 -12.27
CA ILE A 49 -2.61 -24.57 -12.47
C ILE A 49 -4.10 -24.22 -12.37
N CYS A 50 -4.47 -23.37 -11.43
CA CYS A 50 -5.83 -22.90 -11.24
C CYS A 50 -5.79 -21.62 -10.40
N ALA A 51 -6.80 -20.77 -10.54
CA ALA A 51 -7.00 -19.64 -9.66
C ALA A 51 -8.47 -19.46 -9.30
N GLU A 52 -8.72 -18.75 -8.22
CA GLU A 52 -10.05 -18.29 -7.86
C GLU A 52 -9.99 -16.78 -7.60
N PRO A 53 -11.06 -16.03 -7.92
CA PRO A 53 -11.20 -14.65 -7.49
C PRO A 53 -11.02 -14.51 -5.97
N ALA A 54 -10.45 -13.39 -5.55
CA ALA A 54 -10.44 -12.93 -4.17
C ALA A 54 -11.04 -11.51 -4.12
N ASP A 55 -10.74 -10.70 -3.11
CA ASP A 55 -11.28 -9.35 -3.04
C ASP A 55 -10.66 -8.46 -4.13
N ASN A 56 -9.45 -7.95 -3.90
CA ASN A 56 -8.74 -7.07 -4.82
C ASN A 56 -7.73 -7.81 -5.70
N GLY A 57 -8.13 -8.97 -6.21
CA GLY A 57 -7.22 -9.82 -6.96
C GLY A 57 -7.72 -11.24 -7.10
N PHE A 58 -6.78 -12.18 -7.09
CA PHE A 58 -7.04 -13.60 -7.20
C PHE A 58 -6.01 -14.41 -6.41
N VAL A 59 -6.37 -15.62 -6.02
CA VAL A 59 -5.46 -16.59 -5.41
C VAL A 59 -5.28 -17.74 -6.39
N PHE A 60 -4.05 -18.21 -6.57
CA PHE A 60 -3.75 -19.27 -7.50
C PHE A 60 -2.80 -20.31 -6.94
N ARG A 61 -2.94 -21.54 -7.45
CA ARG A 61 -1.98 -22.62 -7.23
C ARG A 61 -1.03 -22.68 -8.41
N SER A 62 0.26 -22.75 -8.09
CA SER A 62 1.34 -22.86 -9.07
C SER A 62 1.70 -24.32 -9.36
N GLU A 63 2.51 -24.53 -10.40
CA GLU A 63 3.03 -25.86 -10.75
C GLU A 63 3.94 -26.50 -9.69
N CYS A 64 4.58 -25.69 -8.84
CA CYS A 64 5.39 -26.19 -7.73
C CYS A 64 4.55 -26.53 -6.49
N ASN A 65 3.23 -26.64 -6.65
CA ASN A 65 2.26 -26.93 -5.61
C ASN A 65 2.25 -25.91 -4.45
N ARG A 66 2.75 -24.69 -4.71
CA ARG A 66 2.65 -23.55 -3.79
C ARG A 66 1.47 -22.67 -4.18
N VAL A 67 0.87 -22.02 -3.18
CA VAL A 67 -0.29 -21.15 -3.35
C VAL A 67 0.12 -19.70 -3.15
N PHE A 68 -0.33 -18.83 -4.04
CA PHE A 68 -0.01 -17.41 -4.02
C PHE A 68 -1.28 -16.58 -4.16
N GLY A 69 -1.33 -15.46 -3.45
CA GLY A 69 -2.25 -14.37 -3.71
C GLY A 69 -1.60 -13.35 -4.64
N TYR A 70 -2.38 -12.80 -5.56
CA TYR A 70 -2.00 -11.62 -6.34
C TYR A 70 -3.00 -10.51 -6.06
N ASP A 71 -2.53 -9.46 -5.38
CA ASP A 71 -3.29 -8.24 -5.12
C ASP A 71 -2.96 -7.20 -6.21
N PHE A 72 -3.97 -6.57 -6.82
CA PHE A 72 -3.74 -5.59 -7.88
C PHE A 72 -2.92 -4.36 -7.44
N ASN A 73 -2.89 -4.03 -6.15
CA ASN A 73 -2.12 -2.93 -5.58
C ASN A 73 -0.76 -3.40 -5.03
N LYS A 74 -0.71 -4.59 -4.41
CA LYS A 74 0.48 -5.07 -3.67
C LYS A 74 1.31 -6.11 -4.43
N GLY A 75 0.78 -6.67 -5.51
CA GLY A 75 1.41 -7.72 -6.29
C GLY A 75 1.35 -9.09 -5.61
N LEU A 76 2.39 -9.88 -5.85
CA LEU A 76 2.43 -11.29 -5.50
C LEU A 76 2.83 -11.52 -4.03
N THR A 77 2.03 -12.30 -3.31
CA THR A 77 2.30 -12.75 -1.94
C THR A 77 2.12 -14.26 -1.84
N GLU A 78 3.02 -14.96 -1.17
CA GLU A 78 2.83 -16.39 -0.89
C GLU A 78 1.83 -16.60 0.26
N VAL A 79 0.94 -17.57 0.10
CA VAL A 79 -0.03 -17.93 1.14
C VAL A 79 0.66 -18.72 2.26
N MET A 80 0.59 -18.20 3.48
CA MET A 80 1.10 -18.88 4.67
C MET A 80 0.36 -20.21 4.88
N ASN A 81 1.12 -21.29 5.09
CA ASN A 81 0.60 -22.66 5.18
C ASN A 81 -0.18 -23.11 3.92
N GLY A 82 0.08 -22.50 2.77
CA GLY A 82 -0.60 -22.83 1.51
C GLY A 82 -0.40 -24.28 1.05
N SER A 83 0.64 -24.99 1.54
CA SER A 83 0.83 -26.43 1.31
C SER A 83 -0.30 -27.29 1.85
N ASN A 84 -1.06 -26.78 2.82
CA ASN A 84 -2.20 -27.49 3.39
C ASN A 84 -3.43 -27.40 2.49
N ILE A 85 -3.44 -26.56 1.45
CA ILE A 85 -4.57 -26.42 0.54
C ILE A 85 -4.58 -27.59 -0.44
N ALA A 86 -5.60 -28.45 -0.34
CA ALA A 86 -5.80 -29.59 -1.22
C ALA A 86 -6.29 -29.17 -2.61
N ARG A 87 -7.33 -28.34 -2.65
CA ARG A 87 -7.93 -27.82 -3.89
C ARG A 87 -8.80 -26.61 -3.62
N PHE A 88 -8.96 -25.78 -4.64
CA PHE A 88 -9.98 -24.75 -4.66
C PHE A 88 -11.37 -25.32 -4.98
N LEU A 89 -12.38 -24.74 -4.34
CA LEU A 89 -13.79 -25.09 -4.47
C LEU A 89 -14.58 -24.01 -5.23
N GLY A 90 -14.11 -22.77 -5.21
CA GLY A 90 -14.73 -21.65 -5.90
C GLY A 90 -14.41 -20.33 -5.20
N HIS A 91 -15.30 -19.36 -5.33
CA HIS A 91 -15.21 -18.06 -4.68
C HIS A 91 -16.48 -17.80 -3.87
N TYR A 92 -16.33 -17.15 -2.71
CA TYR A 92 -17.47 -16.68 -1.91
C TYR A 92 -17.16 -15.32 -1.29
N LYS A 93 -18.01 -14.34 -1.60
CA LYS A 93 -17.90 -12.94 -1.17
C LYS A 93 -16.59 -12.26 -1.57
N ARG A 94 -15.55 -12.39 -0.76
CA ARG A 94 -14.25 -11.74 -0.95
C ARG A 94 -13.08 -12.72 -0.85
N TYR A 95 -13.38 -14.01 -0.83
CA TYR A 95 -12.42 -15.06 -0.56
C TYR A 95 -12.42 -16.08 -1.69
N ALA A 96 -11.22 -16.48 -2.11
CA ALA A 96 -11.04 -17.78 -2.74
C ALA A 96 -11.36 -18.86 -1.70
N VAL A 97 -12.14 -19.87 -2.04
CA VAL A 97 -12.54 -20.92 -1.11
C VAL A 97 -11.79 -22.20 -1.41
N ALA A 98 -11.20 -22.79 -0.38
CA ALA A 98 -10.33 -23.96 -0.48
C ALA A 98 -10.70 -25.03 0.54
N LEU A 99 -10.37 -26.27 0.19
CA LEU A 99 -10.39 -27.43 1.10
C LEU A 99 -8.98 -27.71 1.61
N LEU A 100 -8.82 -27.98 2.91
CA LEU A 100 -7.54 -28.34 3.50
C LEU A 100 -7.26 -29.86 3.46
N HIS A 101 -5.98 -30.23 3.48
CA HIS A 101 -5.45 -31.58 3.69
C HIS A 101 -5.40 -31.94 5.19
N ASP A 102 -6.51 -31.77 5.92
CA ASP A 102 -6.62 -32.18 7.32
C ASP A 102 -7.64 -33.32 7.49
N ALA A 103 -7.70 -33.90 8.70
CA ALA A 103 -8.56 -35.05 9.00
C ALA A 103 -10.06 -34.73 8.83
N ASP A 104 -10.43 -33.46 9.02
CA ASP A 104 -11.83 -33.01 8.99
C ASP A 104 -12.24 -32.47 7.60
N GLU A 105 -11.30 -32.35 6.66
CA GLU A 105 -11.43 -31.67 5.37
C GLU A 105 -12.08 -30.29 5.52
N CYS A 106 -11.43 -29.41 6.28
CA CYS A 106 -11.95 -28.08 6.58
C CYS A 106 -12.06 -27.20 5.32
N VAL A 107 -13.17 -26.45 5.22
CA VAL A 107 -13.38 -25.44 4.18
C VAL A 107 -12.99 -24.08 4.73
N VAL A 108 -12.11 -23.39 4.01
CA VAL A 108 -11.51 -22.12 4.46
C VAL A 108 -11.55 -21.07 3.36
N GLY A 109 -11.50 -19.81 3.77
CA GLY A 109 -11.24 -18.69 2.88
C GLY A 109 -9.74 -18.47 2.72
N VAL A 110 -9.32 -18.01 1.55
CA VAL A 110 -7.95 -17.64 1.24
C VAL A 110 -7.96 -16.24 0.64
N THR A 111 -7.09 -15.36 1.16
CA THR A 111 -6.97 -13.98 0.70
C THR A 111 -5.77 -13.79 -0.22
N GLU A 112 -5.85 -12.79 -1.09
CA GLU A 112 -4.75 -12.33 -1.94
C GLU A 112 -3.55 -11.80 -1.13
N ALA A 113 -3.78 -11.42 0.13
CA ALA A 113 -2.75 -10.99 1.06
C ALA A 113 -1.95 -12.15 1.69
N GLY A 114 -2.24 -13.41 1.31
CA GLY A 114 -1.48 -14.57 1.77
C GLY A 114 -1.98 -15.23 3.05
N SER A 115 -3.23 -14.97 3.44
CA SER A 115 -3.81 -15.51 4.69
C SER A 115 -4.89 -16.54 4.43
N ILE A 116 -4.94 -17.56 5.29
CA ILE A 116 -6.05 -18.52 5.39
C ILE A 116 -6.95 -18.07 6.55
N VAL A 117 -8.26 -18.02 6.31
CA VAL A 117 -9.26 -17.53 7.26
C VAL A 117 -10.42 -18.50 7.42
N GLU A 118 -10.99 -18.55 8.62
CA GLU A 118 -12.24 -19.26 8.87
C GLU A 118 -13.42 -18.51 8.25
N LEU A 119 -14.40 -19.25 7.75
CA LEU A 119 -15.60 -18.69 7.13
C LEU A 119 -16.79 -18.81 8.08
N ASP A 120 -17.50 -17.70 8.28
CA ASP A 120 -18.76 -17.65 9.05
C ASP A 120 -19.95 -18.16 8.21
N VAL A 121 -19.75 -19.28 7.51
CA VAL A 121 -20.75 -19.95 6.68
C VAL A 121 -20.33 -21.39 6.40
N THR A 122 -21.31 -22.31 6.38
CA THR A 122 -21.07 -23.68 5.91
C THR A 122 -21.18 -23.74 4.40
N LEU A 123 -20.06 -24.00 3.72
CA LEU A 123 -19.99 -24.17 2.26
C LEU A 123 -19.83 -25.64 1.87
N PRO A 124 -20.27 -26.04 0.66
CA PRO A 124 -20.10 -27.41 0.20
C PRO A 124 -18.63 -27.78 0.02
N ARG A 125 -18.27 -29.05 0.28
CA ARG A 125 -16.90 -29.60 0.08
C ARG A 125 -16.60 -29.98 -1.38
N VAL A 126 -17.51 -29.63 -2.29
CA VAL A 126 -17.40 -29.82 -3.73
C VAL A 126 -17.27 -28.46 -4.42
N ARG A 127 -16.92 -28.45 -5.70
CA ARG A 127 -16.86 -27.20 -6.46
C ARG A 127 -18.24 -26.54 -6.50
N PHE A 128 -18.25 -25.22 -6.38
CA PHE A 128 -19.47 -24.43 -6.39
C PHE A 128 -19.24 -23.06 -7.04
N THR A 129 -20.33 -22.39 -7.35
CA THR A 129 -20.35 -20.98 -7.74
C THR A 129 -21.31 -20.22 -6.84
N SER A 130 -21.10 -18.92 -6.66
CA SER A 130 -21.98 -18.08 -5.85
C SER A 130 -22.54 -16.91 -6.66
N LEU A 131 -23.83 -16.64 -6.48
CA LEU A 131 -24.46 -15.40 -6.89
C LEU A 131 -25.07 -14.77 -5.65
N ASP A 132 -24.51 -13.63 -5.21
CA ASP A 132 -24.76 -13.03 -3.90
C ASP A 132 -24.58 -14.06 -2.77
N ASP A 133 -25.58 -14.29 -1.93
CA ASP A 133 -25.56 -15.32 -0.86
C ASP A 133 -26.09 -16.69 -1.33
N ILE A 134 -26.39 -16.87 -2.63
CA ILE A 134 -26.86 -18.14 -3.19
C ILE A 134 -25.66 -18.94 -3.67
N VAL A 135 -25.49 -20.14 -3.11
CA VAL A 135 -24.45 -21.09 -3.52
C VAL A 135 -25.08 -22.18 -4.37
N LEU A 136 -24.51 -22.42 -5.55
CA LEU A 136 -24.92 -23.46 -6.48
C LEU A 136 -23.78 -24.47 -6.62
N HIS A 137 -24.09 -25.75 -6.43
CA HIS A 137 -23.17 -26.85 -6.66
C HIS A 137 -23.87 -28.01 -7.32
N THR A 138 -23.12 -28.98 -7.81
CA THR A 138 -23.67 -30.20 -8.41
C THR A 138 -23.52 -31.39 -7.47
N HIS A 139 -24.60 -32.14 -7.26
CA HIS A 139 -24.61 -33.41 -6.52
C HIS A 139 -25.51 -34.40 -7.25
N ASP A 140 -25.04 -35.62 -7.51
CA ASP A 140 -25.79 -36.66 -8.23
C ASP A 140 -26.48 -36.18 -9.54
N ASN A 141 -25.75 -35.45 -10.39
CA ASN A 141 -26.26 -34.84 -11.63
C ASN A 141 -27.44 -33.87 -11.43
N GLN A 142 -27.60 -33.31 -10.23
CA GLN A 142 -28.55 -32.24 -9.95
C GLN A 142 -27.81 -30.96 -9.55
N VAL A 143 -28.35 -29.81 -9.96
CA VAL A 143 -27.92 -28.51 -9.45
C VAL A 143 -28.63 -28.28 -8.13
N VAL A 144 -27.87 -28.21 -7.05
CA VAL A 144 -28.35 -27.99 -5.69
C VAL A 144 -28.08 -26.54 -5.30
N SER A 145 -29.13 -25.86 -4.86
CA SER A 145 -29.06 -24.50 -4.32
C SER A 145 -29.04 -24.50 -2.79
N SER A 146 -28.26 -23.60 -2.19
CA SER A 146 -28.30 -23.32 -0.75
C SER A 146 -29.68 -22.86 -0.26
N LYS A 147 -30.56 -22.38 -1.16
CA LYS A 147 -31.96 -22.01 -0.87
C LYS A 147 -32.95 -23.17 -1.02
N SER A 148 -32.50 -24.42 -0.90
CA SER A 148 -33.35 -25.65 -0.91
C SER A 148 -34.08 -25.98 -2.23
N GLY A 149 -33.66 -25.39 -3.35
CA GLY A 149 -34.09 -25.81 -4.69
C GLY A 149 -33.14 -26.84 -5.30
N SER A 150 -33.66 -27.91 -5.90
CA SER A 150 -32.89 -28.84 -6.75
C SER A 150 -33.51 -28.90 -8.14
N ALA A 151 -32.69 -28.86 -9.18
CA ALA A 151 -33.10 -29.04 -10.56
C ALA A 151 -32.20 -30.05 -11.25
N ALA A 152 -32.76 -30.84 -12.17
CA ALA A 152 -31.96 -31.75 -13.00
C ALA A 152 -30.89 -30.96 -13.76
N SER A 153 -29.62 -31.37 -13.64
CA SER A 153 -28.55 -30.76 -14.40
C SER A 153 -28.56 -31.32 -15.82
N PRO A 154 -28.65 -30.49 -16.88
CA PRO A 154 -28.52 -30.97 -18.24
C PRO A 154 -27.07 -31.36 -18.62
N ILE A 155 -26.06 -31.11 -17.76
CA ILE A 155 -24.63 -31.24 -18.09
C ILE A 155 -23.83 -31.79 -16.89
N GLY A 156 -22.84 -32.66 -17.15
CA GLY A 156 -22.02 -33.36 -16.15
C GLY A 156 -20.88 -32.55 -15.48
N GLU A 157 -20.47 -31.42 -16.06
CA GLU A 157 -19.57 -30.44 -15.44
C GLU A 157 -20.02 -29.04 -15.86
N LEU A 158 -20.43 -28.20 -14.89
CA LEU A 158 -20.85 -26.81 -15.11
C LEU A 158 -19.75 -25.86 -14.63
N GLN A 159 -19.04 -25.21 -15.56
CA GLN A 159 -18.29 -23.99 -15.29
C GLN A 159 -19.25 -22.79 -15.44
N LEU A 160 -19.95 -22.44 -14.36
CA LEU A 160 -20.77 -21.23 -14.30
C LEU A 160 -19.95 -20.10 -13.68
N SER A 161 -19.39 -19.25 -14.55
CA SER A 161 -18.82 -17.97 -14.15
C SER A 161 -19.95 -16.97 -13.95
N SER A 162 -20.11 -16.48 -12.72
CA SER A 162 -21.08 -15.44 -12.37
C SER A 162 -20.74 -14.13 -13.09
N SER A 163 -21.69 -13.59 -13.85
CA SER A 163 -21.71 -12.16 -14.21
C SER A 163 -22.93 -11.56 -13.51
N GLN A 164 -22.76 -10.46 -12.76
CA GLN A 164 -23.92 -9.65 -12.37
C GLN A 164 -24.44 -8.91 -13.61
N PRO A 165 -25.70 -9.10 -14.04
CA PRO A 165 -26.38 -8.09 -14.82
C PRO A 165 -27.03 -7.14 -13.82
N THR A 166 -26.46 -5.96 -13.62
CA THR A 166 -27.22 -4.89 -12.97
C THR A 166 -27.91 -4.10 -14.06
N ASP A 167 -29.23 -4.23 -14.13
CA ASP A 167 -30.18 -3.44 -14.93
C ASP A 167 -30.27 -1.97 -14.46
N SER A 168 -29.17 -1.44 -13.93
CA SER A 168 -29.00 -0.06 -13.53
C SER A 168 -28.13 0.62 -14.57
N GLU A 169 -28.60 1.75 -15.13
CA GLU A 169 -27.82 2.60 -16.02
C GLU A 169 -26.39 2.76 -15.47
N VAL A 170 -25.41 2.21 -16.19
CA VAL A 170 -24.01 2.29 -15.81
C VAL A 170 -23.60 3.72 -16.09
N LEU A 171 -23.43 4.52 -15.02
CA LEU A 171 -23.04 5.93 -15.11
C LEU A 171 -21.60 6.11 -14.63
N CYS A 172 -20.87 7.05 -15.25
CA CYS A 172 -19.61 7.48 -14.70
C CYS A 172 -19.85 8.27 -13.41
N THR A 173 -19.26 7.84 -12.29
CA THR A 173 -19.50 8.49 -10.98
C THR A 173 -18.81 9.85 -10.82
N VAL A 174 -18.05 10.30 -11.83
CA VAL A 174 -17.39 11.62 -11.83
C VAL A 174 -18.26 12.67 -12.50
N CYS A 175 -18.78 12.41 -13.71
CA CYS A 175 -19.63 13.35 -14.45
C CYS A 175 -21.13 13.05 -14.33
N LEU A 176 -21.48 11.86 -13.83
CA LEU A 176 -22.85 11.33 -13.73
C LEU A 176 -23.55 11.14 -15.08
N CYS A 177 -22.79 10.99 -16.16
CA CYS A 177 -23.29 10.71 -17.50
C CYS A 177 -23.18 9.22 -17.86
N GLU A 178 -24.01 8.78 -18.80
CA GLU A 178 -23.94 7.46 -19.43
C GLU A 178 -22.67 7.31 -20.28
N PHE A 179 -22.33 6.07 -20.60
CA PHE A 179 -21.21 5.74 -21.48
C PHE A 179 -21.67 5.67 -22.93
N ASP A 180 -21.00 6.41 -23.81
CA ASP A 180 -21.07 6.15 -25.23
C ASP A 180 -20.21 4.91 -25.57
N SER A 181 -20.44 4.28 -26.72
CA SER A 181 -19.70 3.06 -27.08
C SER A 181 -18.18 3.31 -27.14
N GLY A 182 -17.44 2.76 -26.17
CA GLY A 182 -15.96 2.74 -26.14
C GLY A 182 -15.28 3.93 -25.46
N ASP A 183 -16.02 4.81 -24.77
CA ASP A 183 -15.48 5.97 -24.04
C ASP A 183 -15.15 5.69 -22.56
N GLY A 184 -15.58 4.53 -22.06
CA GLY A 184 -15.45 4.13 -20.67
C GLY A 184 -14.28 3.19 -20.39
N VAL A 185 -13.84 3.13 -19.14
CA VAL A 185 -12.91 2.14 -18.62
C VAL A 185 -13.44 1.53 -17.34
N THR A 186 -13.13 0.25 -17.13
CA THR A 186 -13.37 -0.47 -15.88
C THR A 186 -12.06 -0.53 -15.10
N LEU A 187 -12.01 0.10 -13.92
CA LEU A 187 -10.84 -0.05 -13.04
C LEU A 187 -10.79 -1.48 -12.46
N ASP A 188 -9.64 -1.93 -11.97
CA ASP A 188 -9.52 -3.25 -11.31
C ASP A 188 -10.41 -3.43 -10.06
N CYS A 189 -10.92 -2.32 -9.51
CA CYS A 189 -11.93 -2.34 -8.46
C CYS A 189 -13.36 -2.57 -8.96
N GLY A 190 -13.56 -2.67 -10.28
CA GLY A 190 -14.84 -2.93 -10.95
C GLY A 190 -15.72 -1.71 -11.20
N HIS A 191 -15.29 -0.52 -10.79
CA HIS A 191 -16.00 0.73 -11.05
C HIS A 191 -15.71 1.28 -12.45
N TYR A 192 -16.75 1.87 -13.06
CA TYR A 192 -16.72 2.41 -14.41
C TYR A 192 -16.49 3.93 -14.43
N PHE A 193 -15.66 4.42 -15.36
CA PHE A 193 -15.41 5.86 -15.55
C PHE A 193 -15.16 6.21 -17.00
N HIS A 194 -15.59 7.39 -17.47
CA HIS A 194 -15.11 7.89 -18.76
C HIS A 194 -13.60 8.02 -18.70
N LYS A 195 -12.93 7.66 -19.80
CA LYS A 195 -11.48 7.78 -19.92
C LYS A 195 -11.02 9.20 -19.58
N GLU A 196 -11.70 10.22 -20.10
CA GLU A 196 -11.36 11.62 -19.85
C GLU A 196 -11.55 12.01 -18.38
N CYS A 197 -12.61 11.51 -17.74
CA CYS A 197 -12.89 11.80 -16.33
C CYS A 197 -11.80 11.21 -15.44
N ILE A 198 -11.38 9.96 -15.67
CA ILE A 198 -10.33 9.34 -14.87
C ILE A 198 -8.96 9.96 -15.15
N ASP A 199 -8.66 10.32 -16.41
CA ASP A 199 -7.42 11.02 -16.77
C ASP A 199 -7.32 12.38 -16.06
N GLN A 200 -8.41 13.15 -16.03
CA GLN A 200 -8.47 14.43 -15.29
C GLN A 200 -8.38 14.23 -13.78
N TRP A 201 -8.98 13.16 -13.24
CA TRP A 201 -8.87 12.82 -11.83
C TRP A 201 -7.42 12.63 -11.43
N VAL A 202 -6.67 11.81 -12.18
CA VAL A 202 -5.27 11.51 -11.88
C VAL A 202 -4.29 12.58 -12.36
N ALA A 203 -4.68 13.55 -13.20
CA ALA A 203 -3.76 14.52 -13.81
C ALA A 203 -2.79 15.20 -12.82
N ASN A 204 -3.28 15.51 -11.62
CA ASN A 204 -2.54 16.23 -10.58
C ASN A 204 -2.21 15.33 -9.37
N TRP A 205 -2.10 14.01 -9.57
CA TRP A 205 -1.90 13.06 -8.47
C TRP A 205 -0.58 13.25 -7.71
N MET A 206 0.43 13.87 -8.33
CA MET A 206 1.73 14.17 -7.72
C MET A 206 1.89 15.61 -7.21
N ASP A 207 0.83 16.41 -7.13
CA ASP A 207 0.89 17.82 -6.70
C ASP A 207 1.66 18.03 -5.39
N PHE A 208 1.60 17.06 -4.47
CA PHE A 208 2.34 17.07 -3.21
C PHE A 208 3.85 17.25 -3.42
N THR A 209 4.41 16.72 -4.52
CA THR A 209 5.84 16.84 -4.83
C THR A 209 6.23 18.28 -5.12
N ALA A 210 5.41 18.99 -5.90
CA ALA A 210 5.65 20.40 -6.23
C ALA A 210 5.43 21.31 -5.02
N LYS A 211 4.50 20.94 -4.13
CA LYS A 211 4.18 21.67 -2.89
C LYS A 211 5.13 21.37 -1.73
N GLY A 212 5.95 20.33 -1.86
CA GLY A 212 6.82 19.83 -0.79
C GLY A 212 6.04 19.27 0.40
N GLU A 213 4.88 18.69 0.12
CA GLU A 213 3.99 18.03 1.09
C GLU A 213 4.25 16.52 1.10
N HIS A 214 3.77 15.85 2.14
CA HIS A 214 3.85 14.39 2.21
C HIS A 214 3.10 13.70 1.06
N VAL A 215 3.56 12.51 0.71
CA VAL A 215 2.94 11.65 -0.29
C VAL A 215 1.51 11.33 0.14
N THR A 216 0.55 11.63 -0.73
CA THR A 216 -0.86 11.28 -0.56
C THR A 216 -1.37 10.62 -1.83
N PHE A 217 -2.21 9.60 -1.68
CA PHE A 217 -2.79 8.87 -2.82
C PHE A 217 -4.21 9.32 -3.13
N THR A 218 -4.73 10.40 -2.55
CA THR A 218 -6.15 10.81 -2.68
C THR A 218 -6.63 10.87 -4.14
N ARG A 219 -5.84 11.45 -5.04
CA ARG A 219 -6.14 11.52 -6.50
C ARG A 219 -5.64 10.32 -7.31
N ALA A 220 -5.04 9.35 -6.63
CA ALA A 220 -4.62 8.07 -7.18
C ALA A 220 -5.55 6.92 -6.73
N LEU A 221 -6.52 7.20 -5.85
CA LEU A 221 -7.58 6.29 -5.45
C LEU A 221 -8.79 6.42 -6.36
N CYS A 222 -9.56 5.35 -6.48
CA CYS A 222 -10.80 5.29 -7.24
C CYS A 222 -11.78 6.39 -6.79
N PRO A 223 -12.27 7.25 -7.72
CA PRO A 223 -13.22 8.31 -7.41
C PRO A 223 -14.55 7.80 -6.83
N GLY A 224 -14.90 6.55 -7.09
CA GLY A 224 -16.07 5.88 -6.51
C GLY A 224 -15.98 5.63 -4.99
N GLY A 225 -14.88 5.98 -4.33
CA GLY A 225 -14.76 5.93 -2.87
C GLY A 225 -14.44 4.55 -2.29
N CYS A 226 -14.20 3.53 -3.14
CA CYS A 226 -13.88 2.17 -2.69
C CYS A 226 -12.44 2.00 -2.15
N LYS A 227 -11.63 3.07 -2.13
CA LYS A 227 -10.24 3.10 -1.62
C LYS A 227 -9.23 2.18 -2.30
N HIS A 228 -9.56 1.61 -3.46
CA HIS A 228 -8.59 0.94 -4.32
C HIS A 228 -7.85 1.95 -5.21
N LEU A 229 -6.62 1.64 -5.63
CA LEU A 229 -5.89 2.49 -6.57
C LEU A 229 -6.56 2.53 -7.93
N VAL A 230 -6.36 3.63 -8.64
CA VAL A 230 -6.67 3.74 -10.06
C VAL A 230 -5.70 2.86 -10.83
N ARG A 231 -6.17 1.70 -11.27
CA ARG A 231 -5.42 0.77 -12.11
C ARG A 231 -6.19 0.42 -13.38
N HIS A 232 -5.59 0.77 -14.52
CA HIS A 232 -6.08 0.43 -15.85
C HIS A 232 -5.00 0.69 -16.92
N PRO A 233 -4.83 -0.17 -17.95
CA PRO A 233 -3.80 0.03 -19.00
C PRO A 233 -3.93 1.32 -19.80
N LEU A 234 -5.14 1.85 -19.99
CA LEU A 234 -5.35 3.11 -20.71
C LEU A 234 -5.09 4.36 -19.86
N VAL A 235 -4.88 4.22 -18.54
CA VAL A 235 -4.55 5.34 -17.65
C VAL A 235 -3.04 5.45 -17.57
N ALA A 236 -2.46 6.48 -18.19
CA ALA A 236 -1.01 6.62 -18.36
C ALA A 236 -0.24 6.61 -17.03
N GLN A 237 -0.83 7.15 -15.97
CA GLN A 237 -0.23 7.27 -14.64
C GLN A 237 -0.35 5.97 -13.82
N SER A 238 -1.17 5.00 -14.24
CA SER A 238 -1.50 3.80 -13.47
C SER A 238 -0.25 3.05 -12.99
N LYS A 239 0.72 2.82 -13.89
CA LYS A 239 1.95 2.12 -13.55
C LYS A 239 2.76 2.87 -12.49
N GLN A 240 2.95 4.18 -12.67
CA GLN A 240 3.74 5.00 -11.74
C GLN A 240 3.07 5.12 -10.37
N ILE A 241 1.73 5.20 -10.34
CA ILE A 241 0.93 5.17 -9.11
C ILE A 241 1.18 3.88 -8.34
N SER A 242 1.07 2.72 -9.02
CA SER A 242 1.27 1.41 -8.39
C SER A 242 2.70 1.22 -7.89
N GLU A 243 3.71 1.65 -8.65
CA GLU A 243 5.12 1.58 -8.25
C GLU A 243 5.41 2.43 -7.01
N LEU A 244 4.92 3.68 -6.96
CA LEU A 244 5.11 4.53 -5.78
C LEU A 244 4.36 4.00 -4.56
N TYR A 245 3.12 3.51 -4.74
CA TYR A 245 2.35 2.92 -3.65
C TYR A 245 3.07 1.71 -3.06
N ALA A 246 3.55 0.80 -3.90
CA ALA A 246 4.30 -0.37 -3.44
C ALA A 246 5.60 0.02 -2.69
N ASP A 247 6.36 0.99 -3.21
CA ASP A 247 7.58 1.49 -2.54
C ASP A 247 7.28 2.11 -1.17
N VAL A 248 6.27 2.97 -1.09
CA VAL A 248 5.87 3.61 0.17
C VAL A 248 5.32 2.60 1.16
N SER A 249 4.42 1.70 0.74
CA SER A 249 3.86 0.67 1.62
C SER A 249 4.93 -0.29 2.15
N SER A 250 5.90 -0.68 1.31
CA SER A 250 7.00 -1.53 1.74
C SER A 250 7.87 -0.84 2.80
N LYS A 251 8.26 0.41 2.56
CA LYS A 251 9.06 1.20 3.53
C LYS A 251 8.28 1.48 4.81
N MET A 252 6.99 1.79 4.69
CA MET A 252 6.11 2.03 5.83
C MET A 252 6.03 0.80 6.75
N ALA A 253 5.89 -0.39 6.17
CA ALA A 253 5.88 -1.64 6.94
C ALA A 253 7.24 -1.94 7.61
N GLU A 254 8.36 -1.50 7.03
CA GLU A 254 9.69 -1.60 7.63
C GLU A 254 9.85 -0.61 8.80
N GLU A 255 9.49 0.65 8.60
CA GLU A 255 9.55 1.68 9.64
C GLU A 255 8.68 1.35 10.85
N LEU A 256 7.49 0.78 10.62
CA LEU A 256 6.58 0.40 11.70
C LEU A 256 7.18 -0.66 12.63
N LYS A 257 8.02 -1.57 12.11
CA LYS A 257 8.73 -2.58 12.92
C LYS A 257 9.79 -1.95 13.84
N ASN A 258 10.29 -0.76 13.48
CA ASN A 258 11.31 -0.04 14.22
C ASN A 258 10.71 1.02 15.18
N CYS A 259 9.41 1.27 15.09
CA CYS A 259 8.71 2.23 15.93
C CYS A 259 8.21 1.62 17.25
N GLU A 260 7.88 2.49 18.22
CA GLU A 260 7.13 2.07 19.41
C GLU A 260 5.79 1.43 19.03
N ALA A 261 5.34 0.44 19.81
CA ALA A 261 4.15 -0.36 19.52
C ALA A 261 2.83 0.41 19.40
N THR A 262 2.80 1.70 19.76
CA THR A 262 1.61 2.56 19.70
C THR A 262 1.44 3.28 18.36
N LYS A 263 2.47 3.29 17.49
CA LYS A 263 2.41 3.96 16.20
C LYS A 263 1.66 3.14 15.16
N THR A 264 1.00 3.84 14.26
CA THR A 264 0.24 3.27 13.15
C THR A 264 0.74 3.81 11.81
N GLU A 265 0.32 3.21 10.71
CA GLU A 265 0.65 3.68 9.35
C GLU A 265 0.30 5.17 9.12
N GLU A 266 -0.79 5.65 9.73
CA GLU A 266 -1.24 7.04 9.62
C GLU A 266 -0.33 8.06 10.33
N ASP A 267 0.54 7.57 11.22
CA ASP A 267 1.52 8.39 11.93
C ASP A 267 2.80 8.60 11.12
N LEU A 268 3.05 7.83 10.07
CA LEU A 268 4.30 7.87 9.30
C LEU A 268 4.14 8.73 8.04
N LEU A 269 4.95 9.78 7.89
CA LEU A 269 4.94 10.63 6.70
C LEU A 269 6.08 10.28 5.76
N PHE A 270 5.74 10.12 4.48
CA PHE A 270 6.68 9.89 3.40
C PHE A 270 6.74 11.10 2.46
N TYR A 271 7.91 11.38 1.89
CA TYR A 271 8.13 12.50 0.97
C TYR A 271 8.94 12.05 -0.24
N ILE A 272 8.90 12.83 -1.32
CA ILE A 272 9.74 12.63 -2.50
C ILE A 272 11.03 13.42 -2.35
N CYS A 273 12.17 12.74 -2.46
CA CYS A 273 13.48 13.37 -2.38
C CYS A 273 13.71 14.33 -3.55
N GLY A 274 14.04 15.60 -3.27
CA GLY A 274 14.34 16.62 -4.26
C GLY A 274 15.58 16.32 -5.11
N ARG A 275 16.45 15.38 -4.69
CA ARG A 275 17.66 14.99 -5.41
C ARG A 275 17.49 13.74 -6.28
N CYS A 276 17.09 12.62 -5.67
CA CYS A 276 16.99 11.34 -6.39
C CYS A 276 15.56 10.96 -6.81
N ARG A 277 14.54 11.72 -6.40
CA ARG A 277 13.11 11.47 -6.67
C ARG A 277 12.52 10.19 -6.06
N ASN A 278 13.27 9.46 -5.24
CA ASN A 278 12.72 8.32 -4.50
C ASN A 278 11.93 8.77 -3.27
N ALA A 279 10.92 7.99 -2.89
CA ALA A 279 10.23 8.20 -1.62
C ALA A 279 11.15 7.90 -0.44
N PHE A 280 11.03 8.65 0.65
CA PHE A 280 11.75 8.42 1.88
C PHE A 280 10.88 8.75 3.09
N TYR A 281 11.19 8.12 4.23
CA TYR A 281 10.54 8.40 5.49
C TYR A 281 10.94 9.78 6.02
N GLY A 282 9.98 10.70 6.07
CA GLY A 282 10.17 12.07 6.53
C GLY A 282 9.84 12.27 8.00
N GLY A 283 9.65 11.19 8.75
CA GLY A 283 9.33 11.23 10.17
C GLY A 283 7.85 11.19 10.49
N LEU A 284 7.53 11.38 11.76
CA LEU A 284 6.16 11.26 12.25
C LEU A 284 5.30 12.47 11.84
N ARG A 285 4.01 12.21 11.57
CA ARG A 285 2.95 13.21 11.36
C ARG A 285 2.79 14.15 12.55
N MET A 286 3.08 13.60 13.73
CA MET A 286 3.03 14.28 15.01
C MET A 286 4.43 14.74 15.40
N CYS A 287 4.70 16.04 15.22
CA CYS A 287 5.33 16.81 16.30
C CYS A 287 4.17 17.29 17.18
N SER A 288 4.29 17.29 18.51
CA SER A 288 3.23 17.31 19.55
C SER A 288 2.06 18.30 19.43
N ARG A 289 2.00 19.15 18.38
CA ARG A 289 0.98 20.17 18.21
C ARG A 289 0.92 20.79 16.82
N MET A 290 -0.03 20.35 16.01
CA MET A 290 -0.41 21.07 14.78
C MET A 290 -1.68 21.88 15.03
N GLN A 291 -1.59 23.21 14.89
CA GLN A 291 -2.74 24.10 14.69
C GLN A 291 -3.22 24.02 13.23
N GLY A 292 -3.49 22.81 12.73
CA GLY A 292 -4.32 22.60 11.54
C GLY A 292 -3.65 22.50 10.17
N ARG A 293 -2.35 22.78 9.96
CA ARG A 293 -1.70 22.55 8.64
C ARG A 293 -0.22 22.21 8.71
N GLU A 294 0.19 21.30 7.82
CA GLU A 294 1.60 20.96 7.60
C GLU A 294 2.42 22.19 7.17
N PRO A 295 3.62 22.38 7.74
CA PRO A 295 4.52 23.43 7.31
C PRO A 295 5.04 23.18 5.89
N SER A 296 4.97 24.19 5.04
CA SER A 296 5.56 24.11 3.71
C SER A 296 7.09 23.98 3.80
N SER A 297 7.65 23.00 3.08
CA SER A 297 9.09 22.86 2.84
C SER A 297 9.36 22.99 1.35
N PRO A 298 10.39 23.73 0.92
CA PRO A 298 10.80 23.72 -0.49
C PRO A 298 11.14 22.29 -0.94
N PRO A 299 10.69 21.84 -2.12
CA PRO A 299 10.96 20.48 -2.59
C PRO A 299 12.45 20.10 -2.65
N GLN A 300 13.34 21.07 -2.91
CA GLN A 300 14.79 20.85 -2.92
C GLN A 300 15.39 20.50 -1.55
N ASP A 301 14.73 20.89 -0.45
CA ASP A 301 15.21 20.71 0.92
C ASP A 301 14.78 19.35 1.48
N LEU A 302 13.82 18.69 0.84
CA LEU A 302 13.41 17.32 1.16
C LEU A 302 14.46 16.35 0.62
N VAL A 303 15.43 15.98 1.44
CA VAL A 303 16.52 15.08 1.04
C VAL A 303 16.50 13.80 1.87
N CYS A 304 16.52 12.65 1.18
CA CYS A 304 16.63 11.35 1.83
C CYS A 304 18.04 11.10 2.39
N ASP A 305 18.14 10.20 3.37
CA ASP A 305 19.38 9.96 4.11
C ASP A 305 20.50 9.41 3.21
N THR A 306 20.16 8.63 2.19
CA THR A 306 21.11 8.18 1.16
C THR A 306 21.71 9.35 0.39
N CYS A 307 20.89 10.35 0.02
CA CYS A 307 21.36 11.52 -0.71
C CYS A 307 22.12 12.50 0.19
N LEU A 308 21.81 12.55 1.49
CA LEU A 308 22.64 13.24 2.47
C LEU A 308 24.01 12.58 2.58
N THR A 309 24.05 11.25 2.67
CA THR A 309 25.29 10.45 2.75
C THR A 309 26.16 10.65 1.51
N LYS A 310 25.60 10.57 0.30
CA LYS A 310 26.35 10.84 -0.96
C LYS A 310 26.90 12.26 -1.06
N GLY A 311 26.26 13.23 -0.43
CA GLY A 311 26.73 14.62 -0.39
C GLY A 311 27.84 14.85 0.63
N HIS A 312 28.06 13.91 1.56
CA HIS A 312 29.09 14.00 2.57
C HIS A 312 30.45 13.62 1.97
N LYS A 313 31.40 14.55 2.01
CA LYS A 313 32.71 14.39 1.35
C LYS A 313 33.76 13.70 2.24
N THR A 314 33.52 13.63 3.55
CA THR A 314 34.53 13.20 4.53
C THR A 314 34.56 11.69 4.74
N CYS A 315 33.40 11.01 4.65
CA CYS A 315 33.30 9.55 4.71
C CYS A 315 32.09 9.02 3.93
N ASN A 316 32.04 7.69 3.74
CA ASN A 316 31.00 7.03 2.94
C ASN A 316 29.78 6.53 3.74
N THR A 317 29.79 6.64 5.07
CA THR A 317 28.76 6.05 5.94
C THR A 317 27.85 7.07 6.62
N LEU A 318 28.18 8.37 6.55
CA LEU A 318 27.52 9.50 7.23
C LEU A 318 26.58 9.05 8.37
N THR A 319 27.13 8.89 9.58
CA THR A 319 26.30 8.77 10.78
C THR A 319 25.87 10.17 11.21
N ALA A 320 24.89 10.74 10.52
CA ALA A 320 24.47 12.12 10.71
C ALA A 320 23.92 12.37 12.12
N VAL A 321 24.44 13.41 12.76
CA VAL A 321 23.81 14.02 13.94
C VAL A 321 23.14 15.30 13.49
N PHE A 322 21.83 15.35 13.62
CA PHE A 322 21.07 16.58 13.37
C PHE A 322 20.94 17.38 14.66
N LYS A 323 21.00 18.71 14.56
CA LYS A 323 20.71 19.60 15.69
C LYS A 323 19.21 19.86 15.80
N CYS A 324 18.70 19.85 17.02
CA CYS A 324 17.34 20.28 17.33
C CYS A 324 17.08 21.71 16.83
N ARG A 325 15.89 21.97 16.28
CA ARG A 325 15.50 23.32 15.81
C ARG A 325 15.53 24.38 16.91
N TYR A 326 15.18 23.99 18.13
CA TYR A 326 14.86 24.92 19.22
C TYR A 326 15.93 25.00 20.31
N CYS A 327 16.98 24.19 20.23
CA CYS A 327 18.06 24.18 21.21
C CYS A 327 19.33 23.54 20.64
N CYS A 328 20.36 23.38 21.46
CA CYS A 328 21.64 22.81 21.05
C CYS A 328 21.76 21.30 21.32
N ASN A 329 20.66 20.60 21.63
CA ASN A 329 20.68 19.14 21.76
C ASN A 329 20.69 18.47 20.37
N PRO A 330 21.28 17.27 20.26
CA PRO A 330 21.01 16.34 19.15
C PRO A 330 19.50 16.09 19.01
N ALA A 331 19.02 16.08 17.78
CA ALA A 331 17.66 15.70 17.48
C ALA A 331 17.49 14.19 17.60
N THR A 332 16.38 13.79 18.20
CA THR A 332 15.96 12.39 18.38
C THR A 332 14.86 12.01 17.39
N GLN A 333 14.16 13.00 16.83
CA GLN A 333 13.04 12.78 15.93
C GLN A 333 13.12 13.69 14.69
N ARG A 334 12.65 13.15 13.57
CA ARG A 334 12.35 13.89 12.34
C ARG A 334 10.84 14.04 12.22
N SER A 335 10.37 15.17 11.73
CA SER A 335 8.99 15.40 11.31
C SER A 335 8.99 16.25 10.05
N PHE A 336 7.95 16.09 9.24
CA PHE A 336 7.70 16.91 8.06
C PHE A 336 8.87 16.96 7.05
N GLY A 337 9.66 15.90 6.97
CA GLY A 337 10.81 15.78 6.07
C GLY A 337 12.03 16.64 6.42
N THR A 338 11.88 17.78 7.10
CA THR A 338 12.97 18.75 7.34
C THR A 338 13.07 19.25 8.79
N ARG A 339 12.15 18.86 9.67
CA ARG A 339 12.15 19.33 11.06
C ARG A 339 12.80 18.29 11.96
N PHE A 340 13.86 18.69 12.64
CA PHE A 340 14.60 17.84 13.57
C PHE A 340 14.41 18.40 14.98
N THR A 341 13.92 17.58 15.90
CA THR A 341 13.59 17.97 17.28
C THR A 341 14.14 16.97 18.30
N CYS A 342 14.50 17.46 19.48
CA CYS A 342 14.91 16.61 20.61
C CYS A 342 13.76 16.45 21.62
N ASP A 343 13.83 15.42 22.45
CA ASP A 343 12.78 15.09 23.42
C ASP A 343 12.50 16.22 24.42
N ARG A 344 13.53 16.95 24.86
CA ARG A 344 13.37 18.13 25.73
C ARG A 344 12.49 19.21 25.08
N CYS A 345 12.71 19.49 23.80
CA CYS A 345 11.92 20.49 23.09
C CYS A 345 10.53 19.98 22.75
N ILE A 346 10.36 18.68 22.48
CA ILE A 346 9.07 18.03 22.31
C ILE A 346 8.23 18.13 23.59
N ALA A 347 8.84 17.95 24.76
CA ALA A 347 8.16 18.08 26.07
C ALA A 347 7.73 19.53 26.40
N ARG A 348 8.46 20.54 25.88
CA ARG A 348 8.14 21.98 26.06
C ARG A 348 7.01 22.47 25.17
N TRP A 349 6.55 21.68 24.21
CA TRP A 349 5.38 22.03 23.44
C TRP A 349 4.18 22.01 24.44
N ASP A 350 3.59 23.19 24.74
CA ASP A 350 2.28 23.57 25.41
C ASP A 350 0.96 23.83 24.59
N THR A 351 0.89 24.91 23.84
CA THR A 351 -0.23 25.20 22.90
C THR A 351 0.26 25.82 21.60
N ALA A 352 1.54 26.20 21.59
CA ALA A 352 2.26 26.85 20.50
C ALA A 352 3.68 26.27 20.37
N GLU A 353 4.35 26.65 19.30
CA GLU A 353 5.77 26.34 19.05
C GLU A 353 6.65 26.97 20.16
N PRO A 354 7.65 26.25 20.70
CA PRO A 354 8.44 26.66 21.83
C PRO A 354 9.46 27.70 21.39
N ALA A 355 9.71 28.67 22.27
CA ALA A 355 10.77 29.64 22.05
C ALA A 355 12.15 28.96 21.93
N LEU A 356 12.99 29.53 21.08
CA LEU A 356 14.39 29.15 20.90
C LEU A 356 15.14 29.28 22.24
N ILE A 357 15.90 28.25 22.61
CA ILE A 357 16.87 28.30 23.70
C ILE A 357 18.20 28.79 23.12
N PRO A 358 18.75 29.93 23.60
CA PRO A 358 20.06 30.40 23.18
C PRO A 358 21.16 29.37 23.44
N CYS A 359 22.22 29.42 22.63
CA CYS A 359 23.40 28.57 22.84
C CYS A 359 24.08 28.94 24.16
N SER A 360 24.45 27.93 24.94
CA SER A 360 25.14 28.07 26.24
C SER A 360 26.64 28.35 26.10
N GLY A 361 27.14 28.57 24.88
CA GLY A 361 28.56 28.80 24.59
C GLY A 361 29.37 27.50 24.47
N ALA A 362 30.64 27.63 24.08
CA ALA A 362 31.51 26.50 23.73
C ALA A 362 31.69 25.48 24.88
N ASP A 363 31.75 25.96 26.13
CA ASP A 363 32.05 25.12 27.29
C ASP A 363 30.89 24.18 27.67
N ASN A 364 29.65 24.57 27.37
CA ASN A 364 28.44 23.88 27.80
C ASN A 364 27.57 23.37 26.64
N CYS A 365 27.86 23.76 25.41
CA CYS A 365 27.09 23.33 24.24
C CYS A 365 27.49 21.89 23.87
N PRO A 366 26.53 20.99 23.57
CA PRO A 366 26.82 19.66 23.02
C PRO A 366 27.68 19.68 21.76
N PHE A 367 27.61 20.75 20.98
CA PHE A 367 28.36 20.92 19.73
C PHE A 367 29.53 21.92 19.85
N ASP A 368 29.98 22.24 21.07
CA ASP A 368 31.06 23.23 21.33
C ASP A 368 30.81 24.62 20.71
N GLY A 369 29.54 24.99 20.48
CA GLY A 369 29.15 26.21 19.76
C GLY A 369 29.36 26.15 18.24
N ASN A 370 29.91 25.06 17.71
CA ASN A 370 30.22 24.86 16.29
C ASN A 370 29.05 24.20 15.55
N HIS A 371 27.91 24.87 15.52
CA HIS A 371 26.74 24.39 14.80
C HIS A 371 26.12 25.51 13.93
N PRO A 372 25.45 25.18 12.82
CA PRO A 372 24.73 26.18 12.05
C PRO A 372 23.60 26.81 12.88
N ASP A 373 23.31 28.08 12.57
CA ASP A 373 22.10 28.75 13.04
C ASP A 373 20.85 28.02 12.52
N PRO A 374 19.72 28.08 13.24
CA PRO A 374 18.46 27.58 12.73
C PRO A 374 18.14 28.15 11.32
N PRO A 375 17.44 27.40 10.44
CA PRO A 375 16.74 26.14 10.69
C PRO A 375 17.57 24.88 10.35
N CYS A 376 17.41 23.86 11.20
CA CYS A 376 18.04 22.52 11.24
C CYS A 376 18.88 22.06 10.03
N ASN A 377 20.18 21.87 10.29
CA ASN A 377 21.13 21.21 9.39
C ASN A 377 21.87 20.08 10.14
N ILE A 378 22.62 19.28 9.38
CA ILE A 378 23.55 18.30 9.92
C ILE A 378 24.58 19.05 10.78
N ALA A 379 24.63 18.74 12.08
CA ALA A 379 25.59 19.30 13.01
C ALA A 379 26.95 18.59 12.93
N GLY A 380 26.95 17.31 12.53
CA GLY A 380 28.16 16.55 12.32
C GLY A 380 27.92 15.12 11.86
N CYS A 381 29.00 14.36 11.71
CA CYS A 381 29.00 12.93 11.43
C CYS A 381 29.72 12.21 12.56
N LEU A 382 29.06 11.32 13.31
CA LEU A 382 29.68 10.60 14.44
C LEU A 382 30.94 9.83 14.02
N THR A 383 30.98 9.30 12.79
CA THR A 383 32.16 8.60 12.26
C THR A 383 33.35 9.51 12.01
N CYS A 384 33.12 10.81 11.75
CA CYS A 384 34.18 11.76 11.40
C CYS A 384 34.60 12.63 12.58
N LEU A 385 33.80 12.68 13.64
CA LEU A 385 34.11 13.44 14.84
C LEU A 385 35.17 12.72 15.67
N ASP A 386 36.01 13.52 16.33
CA ASP A 386 36.94 13.02 17.35
C ASP A 386 36.14 12.26 18.43
N PRO A 387 36.53 11.04 18.84
CA PRO A 387 35.88 10.31 19.92
C PRO A 387 35.61 11.15 21.17
N ALA A 388 36.54 12.01 21.57
CA ALA A 388 36.33 12.90 22.73
C ALA A 388 35.17 13.88 22.50
N ARG A 389 34.98 14.35 21.26
CA ARG A 389 33.84 15.20 20.89
C ARG A 389 32.53 14.43 20.80
N VAL A 390 32.57 13.15 20.42
CA VAL A 390 31.38 12.29 20.39
C VAL A 390 30.83 12.11 21.81
N ASP A 391 31.69 11.83 22.78
CA ASP A 391 31.29 11.71 24.18
C ASP A 391 30.68 13.02 24.71
N HIS A 392 31.30 14.17 24.40
CA HIS A 392 30.77 15.49 24.78
C HIS A 392 29.38 15.80 24.23
N ILE A 393 29.06 15.35 23.01
CA ILE A 393 27.74 15.56 22.41
C ILE A 393 26.64 14.92 23.25
N PHE A 394 26.88 13.73 23.79
CA PHE A 394 25.88 12.98 24.55
C PHE A 394 25.90 13.31 26.05
N ASP A 395 27.07 13.63 26.62
CA ASP A 395 27.21 14.00 28.04
C ASP A 395 26.57 15.36 28.37
N ARG A 396 26.62 16.30 27.42
CA ARG A 396 26.07 17.66 27.60
C ARG A 396 24.60 17.78 27.19
N VAL A 397 23.94 16.68 26.82
CA VAL A 397 22.50 16.69 26.49
C VAL A 397 21.69 17.11 27.70
N VAL A 398 20.97 18.22 27.57
CA VAL A 398 20.05 18.66 28.63
C VAL A 398 18.75 17.86 28.52
N ARG A 399 18.44 17.06 29.54
CA ARG A 399 17.22 16.23 29.61
C ARG A 399 15.97 17.07 29.86
N ALA A 400 14.80 16.53 29.50
CA ALA A 400 13.51 17.19 29.65
C ALA A 400 13.23 17.66 31.10
N ASP A 401 13.62 16.86 32.09
CA ASP A 401 13.34 17.13 33.52
C ASP A 401 14.22 18.24 34.14
N ALA A 402 15.24 18.71 33.41
CA ALA A 402 16.13 19.76 33.91
C ALA A 402 15.42 21.12 34.00
N ASP A 403 14.43 21.37 33.13
CA ASP A 403 13.68 22.63 33.12
C ASP A 403 12.63 22.69 34.25
N ALA A 404 12.21 21.54 34.80
CA ALA A 404 11.24 21.47 35.89
C ALA A 404 11.80 21.94 37.25
N ARG A 405 13.13 22.02 37.40
CA ARG A 405 13.79 22.44 38.66
C ARG A 405 14.18 23.92 38.69
N GLY A 406 13.97 24.67 37.60
CA GLY A 406 14.35 26.09 37.48
C GLY A 406 13.20 27.08 37.70
N GLY A 407 12.01 26.62 38.11
CA GLY A 407 10.81 27.45 38.30
C GLY A 407 10.59 27.95 39.73
N VAL A 408 11.57 27.80 40.62
CA VAL A 408 11.54 28.39 41.97
C VAL A 408 12.86 29.11 42.20
N GLU A 409 12.92 30.37 41.76
CA GLU A 409 13.66 31.45 42.41
C GLU A 409 12.97 32.79 42.11
#